data_AF-A0A7W2YL13-F1
#
_entry.id   AF-A0A7W2YL13-F1
#
_cell.length_a   1.000
_cell.length_b   1.000
_cell.length_c   1.000
_cell.angle_alpha   90.00
_cell.angle_beta   90.00
_cell.angle_gamma   90.00
#
_symmetry.space_group_name_H-M   'P 1'
#
loop_
_entity.id
_entity.type
_entity.pdbx_description
1 polymer ?
#
loop_
_entity_poly.entity_id
_entity_poly.type
_entity_poly.pdbx_seq_one_letter_code
_entity_poly.pdbx_strand_id
1 'polypeptide(L)'
;MYYDNLLNLCFEALLHLYFTVQSNDGYTSATARNAILVKFLKPKLKLAAYNDQKKNIQLMLRVGRQKDKKLELELLEIKKRAFDVYNAPDL
;
A
#
# COMPACT_ATOMS: atom_id res chain seq x y z
N MET A 1 5.25 15.81 -6.50
CA MET A 1 6.01 15.24 -5.37
C MET A 1 5.12 14.43 -4.41
N TYR A 2 4.02 14.96 -3.88
CA TYR A 2 3.14 14.19 -2.96
C TYR A 2 2.53 12.93 -3.59
N TYR A 3 1.89 13.06 -4.77
CA TYR A 3 1.26 11.91 -5.44
C TYR A 3 2.28 10.90 -5.96
N ASP A 4 3.49 11.35 -6.30
CA ASP A 4 4.61 10.50 -6.69
C ASP A 4 5.10 9.64 -5.51
N ASN A 5 5.32 10.25 -4.34
CA ASN A 5 5.66 9.50 -3.12
C ASN A 5 4.57 8.48 -2.72
N LEU A 6 3.29 8.85 -2.88
CA LEU A 6 2.17 7.94 -2.63
C LEU A 6 2.13 6.78 -3.64
N LEU A 7 2.34 7.08 -4.93
CA LEU A 7 2.40 6.08 -5.99
C LEU A 7 3.53 5.08 -5.73
N ASN A 8 4.74 5.58 -5.42
CA ASN A 8 5.90 4.77 -5.09
C ASN A 8 5.65 3.90 -3.85
N LEU A 9 5.08 4.46 -2.79
CA LEU A 9 4.69 3.70 -1.60
C LEU A 9 3.72 2.55 -1.94
N CYS A 10 2.69 2.81 -2.76
CA CYS A 10 1.75 1.79 -3.19
C CYS A 10 2.43 0.72 -4.05
N PHE A 11 3.30 1.13 -4.97
CA PHE A 11 4.03 0.22 -5.85
C PHE A 11 4.96 -0.70 -5.05
N GLU A 12 5.78 -0.14 -4.16
CA GLU A 12 6.68 -0.91 -3.29
C GLU A 12 5.91 -1.88 -2.40
N ALA A 13 4.76 -1.48 -1.86
CA ALA A 13 3.93 -2.34 -1.01
C ALA A 13 3.33 -3.52 -1.78
N LEU A 14 2.79 -3.28 -2.97
CA LEU A 14 2.25 -4.33 -3.83
C LEU A 14 3.36 -5.27 -4.33
N LEU A 15 4.52 -4.72 -4.68
CA LEU A 15 5.68 -5.50 -5.10
C LEU A 15 6.16 -6.43 -3.98
N HIS A 16 6.30 -5.91 -2.75
CA HIS A 16 6.64 -6.71 -1.58
C HIS A 16 5.61 -7.83 -1.33
N LEU A 17 4.32 -7.52 -1.47
CA LEU A 17 3.26 -8.52 -1.34
C LEU A 17 3.42 -9.62 -2.37
N TYR A 18 3.56 -9.29 -3.65
CA TYR A 18 3.60 -10.29 -4.72
C TYR A 18 4.82 -11.19 -4.65
N PHE A 19 6.01 -10.64 -4.35
CA PHE A 19 7.18 -11.47 -4.11
C PHE A 19 7.02 -12.39 -2.89
N THR A 20 6.42 -11.88 -1.81
CA THR A 20 6.17 -12.70 -0.61
C THR A 20 5.16 -13.81 -0.88
N VAL A 21 4.08 -13.52 -1.62
CA VAL A 21 3.06 -14.50 -2.00
C VAL A 21 3.64 -15.55 -2.94
N GLN A 22 4.44 -15.14 -3.93
CA GLN A 22 5.11 -16.05 -4.85
C GLN A 22 6.13 -16.96 -4.14
N SER A 23 6.79 -16.45 -3.10
CA SER A 23 7.74 -17.24 -2.30
C SER A 23 7.07 -18.23 -1.34
N ASN A 24 5.76 -18.08 -1.10
CA ASN A 24 5.01 -19.00 -0.27
C ASN A 24 4.41 -20.10 -1.15
N ASP A 25 4.77 -21.35 -0.88
CA ASP A 25 4.14 -22.49 -1.55
C ASP A 25 2.69 -22.64 -1.08
N GLY A 26 1.74 -22.14 -1.89
CA GLY A 26 0.32 -22.35 -1.71
C GLY A 26 -0.56 -21.10 -1.71
N TYR A 27 -1.84 -21.28 -1.41
CA TYR A 27 -2.82 -20.20 -1.42
C TYR A 27 -2.61 -19.24 -0.26
N THR A 28 -2.27 -17.98 -0.56
CA THR A 28 -2.20 -16.91 0.44
C THR A 28 -3.56 -16.20 0.55
N SER A 29 -4.26 -16.43 1.67
CA SER A 29 -5.56 -15.83 1.98
C SER A 29 -5.51 -14.31 2.10
N ALA A 30 -6.65 -13.63 1.93
CA ALA A 30 -6.75 -12.18 2.07
C ALA A 30 -6.22 -11.66 3.43
N THR A 31 -6.48 -12.39 4.51
CA THR A 31 -5.98 -12.07 5.85
C THR A 31 -4.45 -12.13 5.91
N ALA A 32 -3.84 -13.14 5.31
CA ALA A 32 -2.39 -13.28 5.24
C ALA A 32 -1.76 -12.19 4.38
N ARG A 33 -2.37 -11.86 3.22
CA ARG A 33 -1.94 -10.73 2.37
C ARG A 33 -1.99 -9.40 3.12
N ASN A 34 -3.06 -9.14 3.87
CA ASN A 34 -3.17 -7.96 4.73
C ASN A 34 -2.07 -7.92 5.79
N ALA A 35 -1.75 -9.06 6.44
CA ALA A 35 -0.70 -9.13 7.44
C ALA A 35 0.69 -8.81 6.86
N ILE A 36 0.99 -9.30 5.64
CA ILE A 36 2.23 -8.99 4.91
C ILE A 36 2.33 -7.48 4.68
N LEU A 37 1.27 -6.86 4.16
CA LEU A 37 1.22 -5.42 3.90
C LEU A 37 1.34 -4.59 5.19
N VAL A 38 0.66 -4.98 6.26
CA VAL A 38 0.76 -4.29 7.57
C VAL A 38 2.19 -4.36 8.12
N LYS A 39 2.86 -5.52 8.00
CA LYS A 39 4.26 -5.70 8.41
C LYS A 39 5.19 -4.77 7.61
N PHE A 40 4.93 -4.61 6.31
CA PHE A 40 5.70 -3.73 5.42
C PHE A 40 5.49 -2.23 5.69
N LEU A 41 4.25 -1.82 5.99
CA LEU A 41 3.88 -0.40 6.17
C LEU A 41 4.20 0.14 7.56
N LYS A 42 4.12 -0.70 8.61
CA LYS A 42 4.35 -0.28 10.00
C LYS A 42 5.69 0.43 10.24
N PRO A 43 6.86 -0.05 9.74
CA PRO A 43 8.13 0.64 9.95
C PRO A 43 8.21 2.00 9.23
N LYS A 44 7.47 2.19 8.13
CA LYS A 44 7.51 3.43 7.33
C LYS A 44 6.98 4.66 8.08
N LEU A 45 6.11 4.46 9.06
CA LEU A 45 5.61 5.55 9.92
C LEU A 45 6.69 6.28 10.73
N LYS A 46 7.83 5.62 10.97
CA LYS A 46 8.93 6.17 11.77
C LYS A 46 10.00 6.85 10.92
N LEU A 47 9.94 6.67 9.60
CA LEU A 47 10.93 7.19 8.68
C LEU A 47 10.52 8.60 8.24
N ALA A 48 11.45 9.56 8.39
CA ALA A 48 11.20 10.96 8.03
C ALA A 48 10.80 11.14 6.55
N ALA A 49 11.27 10.24 5.68
CA ALA A 49 10.95 10.21 4.26
C ALA A 49 9.45 10.01 3.94
N TYR A 50 8.65 9.48 4.88
CA TYR A 50 7.22 9.25 4.69
C TYR A 50 6.34 10.16 5.55
N ASN A 51 6.87 11.28 6.06
CA ASN A 51 6.10 12.21 6.88
C ASN A 51 4.91 12.83 6.13
N ASP A 52 5.08 13.11 4.84
CA ASP A 52 4.02 13.59 3.94
C ASP A 52 2.91 12.54 3.76
N GLN A 53 3.26 11.25 3.72
CA GLN A 53 2.33 10.13 3.55
C GLN A 53 1.84 9.52 4.87
N LYS A 54 2.21 10.08 6.03
CA LYS A 54 1.95 9.48 7.36
C LYS A 54 0.47 9.19 7.59
N LYS A 55 -0.41 10.13 7.21
CA LYS A 55 -1.87 9.95 7.33
C LYS A 55 -2.38 8.81 6.44
N ASN A 56 -1.87 8.71 5.21
CA ASN A 56 -2.24 7.63 4.29
C ASN A 56 -1.77 6.27 4.81
N ILE A 57 -0.53 6.19 5.32
CA ILE A 57 0.01 4.95 5.91
C ILE A 57 -0.83 4.53 7.13
N GLN A 58 -1.24 5.47 7.99
CA GLN A 58 -2.11 5.17 9.13
C GLN A 58 -3.47 4.61 8.68
N LEU A 59 -4.06 5.19 7.63
CA LEU A 59 -5.31 4.70 7.06
C LEU A 59 -5.15 3.29 6.47
N MET A 60 -4.10 3.06 5.68
CA MET A 60 -3.77 1.74 5.12
C MET A 60 -3.58 0.69 6.23
N LEU A 61 -2.91 1.05 7.33
CA LEU A 61 -2.74 0.16 8.48
C LEU A 61 -4.06 -0.14 9.19
N ARG A 62 -4.97 0.83 9.28
CA ARG A 62 -6.30 0.62 9.85
C ARG A 62 -7.11 -0.37 9.00
N VAL A 63 -7.12 -0.17 7.68
CA VAL A 63 -7.79 -1.06 6.72
C VAL A 63 -7.19 -2.46 6.76
N GLY A 64 -5.86 -2.60 6.76
CA GLY A 64 -5.18 -3.90 6.81
C GLY A 64 -5.41 -4.69 8.10
N ARG A 65 -5.88 -4.06 9.18
CA ARG A 65 -6.23 -4.74 10.43
C ARG A 65 -7.68 -5.21 10.48
N GLN A 66 -8.52 -4.76 9.55
CA GLN A 66 -9.91 -5.18 9.45
C GLN A 66 -9.99 -6.53 8.72
N LYS A 67 -10.79 -7.46 9.25
CA LYS A 67 -10.89 -8.84 8.73
C LYS A 67 -11.71 -8.94 7.45
N ASP A 68 -12.62 -7.99 7.23
CA ASP A 68 -13.57 -7.91 6.12
C ASP A 68 -13.03 -7.09 4.93
N LYS A 69 -11.92 -6.36 5.12
CA LYS A 69 -11.31 -5.53 4.08
C LYS A 69 -10.12 -6.21 3.42
N LYS A 70 -9.89 -5.88 2.15
CA LYS A 70 -8.74 -6.36 1.37
C LYS A 70 -7.84 -5.18 1.05
N LEU A 71 -6.77 -5.01 1.83
CA LEU A 71 -5.87 -3.86 1.67
C LEU A 71 -5.19 -3.84 0.29
N GLU A 72 -4.95 -5.00 -0.31
CA GLU A 72 -4.42 -5.09 -1.68
C GLU A 72 -5.29 -4.34 -2.70
N LEU A 73 -6.61 -4.53 -2.67
CA LEU A 73 -7.54 -3.87 -3.61
C LEU A 73 -7.58 -2.37 -3.40
N GLU A 74 -7.57 -1.94 -2.14
CA GLU A 74 -7.55 -0.52 -1.76
C GLU A 74 -6.24 0.15 -2.22
N LEU A 75 -5.10 -0.54 -2.10
CA LEU A 75 -3.82 -0.06 -2.63
C LEU A 75 -3.82 0.06 -4.15
N LEU A 76 -4.42 -0.89 -4.87
CA LEU A 76 -4.57 -0.82 -6.32
C LEU A 76 -5.44 0.37 -6.75
N GLU A 77 -6.52 0.63 -6.03
CA GLU A 77 -7.41 1.76 -6.29
C GLU A 77 -6.72 3.10 -6.01
N ILE A 78 -6.02 3.22 -4.87
CA ILE A 78 -5.22 4.41 -4.53
C ILE A 78 -4.14 4.64 -5.59
N LYS A 79 -3.42 3.59 -6.00
CA LYS A 79 -2.40 3.68 -7.05
C LYS A 79 -2.99 4.19 -8.35
N LYS A 80 -4.15 3.66 -8.76
CA LYS A 80 -4.84 4.11 -9.98
C LYS A 80 -5.21 5.59 -9.89
N ARG A 81 -5.84 6.03 -8.80
CA ARG A 81 -6.21 7.43 -8.60
C ARG A 81 -5.00 8.37 -8.55
N ALA A 82 -3.94 7.97 -7.85
CA ALA A 82 -2.71 8.76 -7.79
C ALA A 82 -2.04 8.86 -9.16
N PHE A 83 -2.07 7.78 -9.94
CA PHE A 83 -1.59 7.77 -11.32
C PHE A 83 -2.44 8.68 -12.23
N ASP A 84 -3.76 8.63 -12.12
CA ASP A 84 -4.65 9.47 -12.92
C ASP A 84 -4.44 10.95 -12.61
N VAL A 85 -4.26 11.32 -11.32
CA VAL A 85 -3.95 12.70 -10.91
C VAL A 85 -2.56 13.14 -11.37
N TYR A 86 -1.58 12.24 -11.36
CA TYR A 86 -0.23 12.54 -11.84
C TYR A 86 -0.19 12.76 -13.36
N ASN A 87 -1.01 12.05 -14.13
CA ASN A 87 -1.03 12.13 -15.59
C ASN A 87 -2.17 13.00 -16.15
N ALA A 88 -2.96 13.64 -15.28
CA ALA A 88 -3.92 14.62 -15.74
C ALA A 88 -3.15 15.81 -16.32
N PRO A 89 -3.36 16.18 -17.61
CA PRO A 89 -2.85 17.44 -18.12
C PRO A 89 -3.49 18.55 -17.29
N ASP A 90 -2.66 19.47 -16.80
CA ASP A 90 -3.03 20.54 -15.88
C ASP A 90 -4.40 21.18 -16.24
N LEU A 91 -5.23 21.39 -15.22
CA LEU A 91 -6.36 22.32 -15.25
C LEU A 91 -5.86 23.76 -15.38
#